data_AF-A0A1Z4IJ22-F1
#
_entry.id   AF-A0A1Z4IJ22-F1
#
_cell.length_a   1.000
_cell.length_b   1.000
_cell.length_c   1.000
_cell.angle_alpha   90.00
_cell.angle_beta   90.00
_cell.angle_gamma   90.00
#
_symmetry.space_group_name_H-M   'P 1'
#
loop_
_entity.id
_entity.type
_entity.pdbx_description
1 polymer ?
#
loop_
_entity_poly.entity_id
_entity_poly.type
_entity_poly.pdbx_seq_one_letter_code
_entity_poly.pdbx_strand_id
1 'polypeptide(L)'
;MIFTSHYRGEIKGEAVSISLYPPKGWTGKHLPLFAPTPELLHWWKSSAKDAAAQEEYKRRFRKILDSRQQLIGLWVGKQKDKPVDMTLCCFEPAEEFCHRHQVEEEVIQVYLPELWGGEVGATRPQLRIVQGGKPNLTYPPQVLSLIEKCHASGLPVVCGRLPCGYYRVSLDGEDLGVWSELGVLSVLTGLQHEFYRPRLVPSLAAVASSQVTEVQQETVLRQPAAALY
;
A
#
# COMPACT_ATOMS: atom_id res chain seq x y z
N MET A 1 -0.54 -9.38 20.29
CA MET A 1 -0.43 -9.32 18.82
C MET A 1 -1.75 -8.85 18.23
N ILE A 2 -1.70 -8.03 17.19
CA ILE A 2 -2.87 -7.47 16.51
C ILE A 2 -2.90 -8.09 15.12
N PHE A 3 -4.02 -8.70 14.76
CA PHE A 3 -4.25 -9.32 13.47
C PHE A 3 -5.37 -8.58 12.74
N THR A 4 -5.45 -8.70 11.41
CA THR A 4 -6.65 -8.29 10.64
C THR A 4 -7.33 -9.51 10.05
N SER A 5 -8.65 -9.44 9.86
CA SER A 5 -9.39 -10.48 9.15
C SER A 5 -10.59 -9.92 8.39
N HIS A 6 -11.04 -10.68 7.39
CA HIS A 6 -12.19 -10.39 6.55
C HIS A 6 -13.45 -11.11 7.05
N TYR A 7 -14.56 -10.97 6.32
CA TYR A 7 -15.82 -11.63 6.65
C TYR A 7 -15.68 -13.16 6.78
N ARG A 8 -16.01 -13.72 7.94
CA ARG A 8 -15.87 -15.17 8.27
C ARG A 8 -14.43 -15.69 8.21
N GLY A 9 -13.43 -14.81 8.26
CA GLY A 9 -12.05 -15.22 8.43
C GLY A 9 -11.76 -15.75 9.83
N GLU A 10 -10.55 -16.28 9.99
CA GLU A 10 -9.99 -16.76 11.25
C GLU A 10 -9.92 -15.62 12.28
N ILE A 11 -10.10 -15.96 13.55
CA ILE A 11 -9.97 -15.04 14.67
C ILE A 11 -8.88 -15.58 15.60
N LYS A 12 -7.88 -14.77 15.89
CA LYS A 12 -6.88 -14.99 16.93
C LYS A 12 -7.07 -14.00 18.07
N GLY A 13 -7.19 -14.53 19.28
CA GLY A 13 -7.46 -13.74 20.47
C GLY A 13 -8.86 -13.11 20.45
N GLU A 14 -8.97 -11.88 20.94
CA GLU A 14 -10.24 -11.17 21.01
C GLU A 14 -10.75 -10.75 19.62
N ALA A 15 -12.01 -11.05 19.33
CA ALA A 15 -12.68 -10.59 18.12
C ALA A 15 -13.12 -9.12 18.27
N VAL A 16 -12.62 -8.23 17.42
CA VAL A 16 -12.93 -6.79 17.47
C VAL A 16 -13.41 -6.32 16.11
N SER A 17 -14.69 -5.99 16.01
CA SER A 17 -15.24 -5.38 14.80
C SER A 17 -14.76 -3.93 14.65
N ILE A 18 -14.24 -3.60 13.47
CA ILE A 18 -13.91 -2.22 13.06
C ILE A 18 -14.88 -1.68 12.00
N SER A 19 -16.00 -2.37 11.77
CA SER A 19 -17.03 -1.94 10.82
C SER A 19 -17.95 -0.89 11.42
N LEU A 20 -18.58 -0.09 10.56
CA LEU A 20 -19.62 0.85 10.98
C LEU A 20 -20.79 0.12 11.67
N TYR A 21 -21.21 -1.02 11.10
CA TYR A 21 -22.25 -1.88 11.67
C TYR A 21 -21.78 -3.34 11.64
N PRO A 22 -21.52 -3.96 12.80
CA PRO A 22 -21.28 -5.40 12.87
C PRO A 22 -22.51 -6.18 12.37
N PRO A 23 -22.33 -7.41 11.82
CA PRO A 23 -23.42 -8.24 11.37
C PRO A 23 -24.32 -8.65 12.55
N LYS A 24 -25.59 -8.93 12.26
CA LYS A 24 -26.53 -9.43 13.25
C LYS A 24 -26.00 -10.70 13.91
N GLY A 25 -26.01 -10.73 15.25
CA GLY A 25 -25.50 -11.86 16.03
C GLY A 25 -23.99 -11.81 16.31
N TRP A 26 -23.29 -10.72 15.99
CA TRP A 26 -21.91 -10.52 16.41
C TRP A 26 -21.77 -10.52 17.93
N THR A 27 -20.88 -11.36 18.45
CA THR A 27 -20.63 -11.54 19.91
C THR A 27 -19.29 -10.93 20.36
N GLY A 28 -18.46 -10.46 19.42
CA GLY A 28 -17.18 -9.82 19.73
C GLY A 28 -17.33 -8.36 20.17
N LYS A 29 -16.20 -7.72 20.46
CA LYS A 29 -16.17 -6.28 20.76
C LYS A 29 -16.45 -5.47 19.50
N HIS A 30 -16.90 -4.23 19.68
CA HIS A 30 -17.09 -3.27 18.61
C HIS A 30 -16.22 -2.03 18.87
N LEU A 31 -15.38 -1.69 17.91
CA LEU A 31 -14.46 -0.56 17.92
C LEU A 31 -14.74 0.34 16.71
N PRO A 32 -15.78 1.20 16.79
CA PRO A 32 -16.15 2.11 15.69
C PRO A 32 -15.11 3.21 15.44
N LEU A 33 -14.08 3.31 16.30
CA LEU A 33 -12.95 4.23 16.13
C LEU A 33 -12.32 4.14 14.73
N PHE A 34 -12.25 2.92 14.18
CA PHE A 34 -11.68 2.65 12.86
C PHE A 34 -12.73 2.44 11.77
N ALA A 35 -14.01 2.73 12.03
CA ALA A 35 -15.05 2.59 11.02
C ALA A 35 -15.10 3.80 10.07
N PRO A 36 -15.37 3.61 8.76
CA PRO A 36 -15.69 4.72 7.86
C PRO A 36 -16.98 5.41 8.32
N THR A 37 -17.20 6.66 7.90
CA THR A 37 -18.49 7.31 8.13
C THR A 37 -19.56 6.73 7.19
N PRO A 38 -20.86 6.83 7.55
CA PRO A 38 -21.95 6.40 6.67
C PRO A 38 -21.86 7.03 5.26
N GLU A 39 -21.47 8.30 5.18
CA GLU A 39 -21.38 9.05 3.93
C GLU A 39 -20.26 8.51 3.05
N LEU A 40 -19.08 8.23 3.63
CA LEU A 40 -17.96 7.65 2.88
C LEU A 40 -18.29 6.23 2.40
N LEU A 41 -18.94 5.43 3.25
CA LEU A 41 -19.35 4.07 2.89
C LEU A 41 -20.41 4.07 1.78
N HIS A 42 -21.39 4.97 1.85
CA HIS A 42 -22.40 5.12 0.81
C HIS A 42 -21.76 5.53 -0.52
N TRP A 43 -20.87 6.53 -0.50
CA TRP A 43 -20.12 6.97 -1.67
C TRP A 43 -19.31 5.83 -2.29
N TRP A 44 -18.58 5.05 -1.49
CA TRP A 44 -17.79 3.91 -1.96
C TRP A 44 -18.64 2.88 -2.70
N LYS A 45 -19.78 2.51 -2.11
CA LYS A 45 -20.72 1.53 -2.69
C LYS A 45 -21.34 2.00 -4.01
N SER A 46 -21.45 3.31 -4.20
CA SER A 46 -21.95 3.93 -5.45
C SER A 46 -20.86 4.26 -6.47
N SER A 47 -19.59 4.08 -6.12
CA SER A 47 -18.47 4.44 -6.99
C SER A 47 -18.21 3.39 -8.07
N ALA A 48 -17.33 3.71 -9.03
CA ALA A 48 -16.86 2.77 -10.04
C ALA A 48 -16.00 1.63 -9.46
N LYS A 49 -15.60 1.71 -8.17
CA LYS A 49 -14.67 0.77 -7.50
C LYS A 49 -13.37 0.53 -8.28
N ASP A 50 -12.95 1.51 -9.08
CA ASP A 50 -11.68 1.49 -9.81
C ASP A 50 -10.54 2.04 -8.94
N ALA A 51 -9.33 2.04 -9.50
CA ALA A 51 -8.15 2.53 -8.79
C ALA A 51 -8.28 4.00 -8.35
N ALA A 52 -8.93 4.85 -9.17
CA ALA A 52 -9.13 6.25 -8.83
C ALA A 52 -10.12 6.42 -7.65
N ALA A 53 -11.22 5.67 -7.66
CA ALA A 53 -12.17 5.62 -6.57
C ALA A 53 -11.52 5.07 -5.28
N GLN A 54 -10.67 4.05 -5.38
CA GLN A 54 -9.96 3.50 -4.24
C GLN A 54 -8.99 4.53 -3.61
N GLU A 55 -8.23 5.26 -4.42
CA GLU A 55 -7.32 6.31 -3.91
C GLU A 55 -8.09 7.49 -3.30
N GLU A 56 -9.23 7.88 -3.89
CA GLU A 56 -10.09 8.90 -3.31
C GLU A 56 -10.75 8.42 -2.00
N TYR A 57 -11.13 7.13 -1.91
CA TYR A 57 -11.58 6.52 -0.65
C TYR A 57 -10.49 6.65 0.41
N LYS A 58 -9.27 6.21 0.08
CA LYS A 58 -8.14 6.26 1.01
C LYS A 58 -7.86 7.66 1.49
N ARG A 59 -7.86 8.65 0.58
CA ARG A 59 -7.68 10.06 0.93
C ARG A 59 -8.74 10.56 1.91
N ARG A 60 -10.02 10.23 1.68
CA ARG A 60 -11.12 10.63 2.57
C ARG A 60 -11.07 9.89 3.90
N PHE A 61 -10.74 8.61 3.89
CA PHE A 61 -10.64 7.81 5.11
C PHE A 61 -9.47 8.25 5.99
N ARG A 62 -8.34 8.65 5.39
CA ARG A 62 -7.21 9.24 6.14
C ARG A 62 -7.64 10.47 6.94
N LYS A 63 -8.42 11.37 6.35
CA LYS A 63 -8.96 12.54 7.07
C LYS A 63 -9.83 12.15 8.26
N ILE A 64 -10.56 11.04 8.17
CA ILE A 64 -11.34 10.49 9.27
C ILE A 64 -10.40 9.99 10.38
N LEU A 65 -9.34 9.25 10.03
CA LEU A 65 -8.33 8.80 10.99
C LEU A 65 -7.64 10.00 11.66
N ASP A 66 -7.21 11.00 10.89
CA ASP A 66 -6.59 12.24 11.39
C ASP A 66 -7.50 12.96 12.40
N SER A 67 -8.80 13.07 12.09
CA SER A 67 -9.78 13.68 13.01
C SER A 67 -9.94 12.92 14.33
N ARG A 68 -9.56 11.64 14.35
CA ARG A 68 -9.67 10.72 15.50
C ARG A 68 -8.31 10.44 16.14
N GLN A 69 -7.25 11.14 15.72
CA GLN A 69 -5.87 10.82 16.09
C GLN A 69 -5.64 10.79 17.60
N GLN A 70 -6.29 11.66 18.37
CA GLN A 70 -6.19 11.64 19.83
C GLN A 70 -6.72 10.34 20.44
N LEU A 71 -7.89 9.86 19.98
CA LEU A 71 -8.50 8.61 20.44
C LEU A 71 -7.70 7.39 19.97
N ILE A 72 -7.16 7.46 18.75
CA ILE A 72 -6.23 6.44 18.23
C ILE A 72 -4.98 6.39 19.11
N GLY A 73 -4.40 7.53 19.48
CA GLY A 73 -3.26 7.60 20.40
C GLY A 73 -3.52 6.95 21.75
N LEU A 74 -4.70 7.18 22.35
CA LEU A 74 -5.11 6.51 23.59
C LEU A 74 -5.25 5.00 23.42
N TRP A 75 -5.86 4.56 22.30
CA TRP A 75 -6.00 3.13 22.01
C TRP A 75 -4.63 2.47 21.80
N VAL A 76 -3.73 3.10 21.04
CA VAL A 76 -2.34 2.66 20.81
C VAL A 76 -1.61 2.55 22.14
N GLY A 77 -1.67 3.58 22.99
CA GLY A 77 -1.03 3.58 24.31
C GLY A 77 -1.50 2.40 25.18
N LYS A 78 -2.81 2.10 25.16
CA LYS A 78 -3.37 0.93 25.85
C LYS A 78 -2.83 -0.40 25.32
N GLN A 79 -2.65 -0.53 24.01
CA GLN A 79 -2.07 -1.76 23.43
C GLN A 79 -0.60 -1.94 23.80
N LYS A 80 0.16 -0.85 23.94
CA LYS A 80 1.57 -0.90 24.38
C LYS A 80 1.70 -1.27 25.86
N ASP A 81 0.86 -0.69 26.71
CA ASP A 81 0.88 -0.94 28.16
C ASP A 81 0.47 -2.37 28.52
N LYS A 82 -0.60 -2.86 27.90
CA LYS A 82 -1.09 -4.23 28.12
C LYS A 82 -1.43 -4.89 26.79
N PRO A 83 -0.45 -5.48 26.10
CA PRO A 83 -0.68 -6.17 24.84
C PRO A 83 -1.66 -7.31 25.03
N VAL A 84 -2.72 -7.31 24.22
CA VAL A 84 -3.69 -8.41 24.14
C VAL A 84 -3.70 -8.91 22.71
N ASP A 85 -3.82 -10.23 22.54
CA ASP A 85 -4.05 -10.80 21.22
C ASP A 85 -5.46 -10.44 20.75
N MET A 86 -5.57 -9.78 19.60
CA MET A 86 -6.86 -9.41 19.02
C MET A 86 -6.85 -9.45 17.52
N THR A 87 -8.03 -9.69 16.94
CA THR A 87 -8.27 -9.64 15.49
C THR A 87 -9.23 -8.51 15.16
N LEU A 88 -8.79 -7.57 14.33
CA LEU A 88 -9.61 -6.49 13.79
C LEU A 88 -10.37 -6.99 12.55
N CYS A 89 -11.69 -7.06 12.66
CA CYS A 89 -12.55 -7.62 11.63
C CYS A 89 -13.25 -6.51 10.82
N CYS A 90 -13.04 -6.50 9.50
CA CYS A 90 -14.00 -5.90 8.56
C CYS A 90 -14.87 -7.02 7.96
N PHE A 91 -16.12 -6.72 7.67
CA PHE A 91 -17.09 -7.72 7.17
C PHE A 91 -17.31 -7.62 5.65
N GLU A 92 -16.35 -7.02 4.95
CA GLU A 92 -16.30 -7.06 3.49
C GLU A 92 -15.68 -8.40 3.02
N PRO A 93 -15.98 -8.86 1.80
CA PRO A 93 -15.35 -10.04 1.22
C PRO A 93 -13.82 -9.95 1.19
N ALA A 94 -13.14 -11.10 1.24
CA ALA A 94 -11.67 -11.16 1.25
C ALA A 94 -11.03 -10.49 0.01
N GLU A 95 -11.69 -10.63 -1.14
CA GLU A 95 -11.23 -10.16 -2.45
C GLU A 95 -11.55 -8.68 -2.71
N GLU A 96 -12.33 -8.04 -1.83
CA GLU A 96 -12.68 -6.63 -1.96
C GLU A 96 -11.79 -5.74 -1.11
N PHE A 97 -11.47 -4.57 -1.66
CA PHE A 97 -10.89 -3.49 -0.89
C PHE A 97 -11.84 -3.07 0.24
N CYS A 98 -11.33 -3.07 1.48
CA CYS A 98 -12.00 -2.48 2.65
C CYS A 98 -11.00 -1.63 3.46
N HIS A 99 -11.53 -0.81 4.37
CA HIS A 99 -10.74 0.06 5.24
C HIS A 99 -9.78 -0.68 6.18
N ARG A 100 -9.91 -2.01 6.38
CA ARG A 100 -8.97 -2.78 7.21
C ARG A 100 -7.52 -2.62 6.76
N HIS A 101 -7.28 -2.63 5.45
CA HIS A 101 -5.94 -2.50 4.89
C HIS A 101 -5.33 -1.14 5.24
N GLN A 102 -6.14 -0.08 5.19
CA GLN A 102 -5.66 1.24 5.56
C GLN A 102 -5.45 1.41 7.07
N VAL A 103 -6.27 0.78 7.91
CA VAL A 103 -6.05 0.73 9.36
C VAL A 103 -4.76 -0.04 9.68
N GLU A 104 -4.53 -1.15 8.98
CA GLU A 104 -3.28 -1.90 9.08
C GLU A 104 -2.08 -1.03 8.71
N GLU A 105 -2.07 -0.47 7.50
CA GLU A 105 -0.95 0.29 6.95
C GLU A 105 -0.68 1.57 7.74
N GLU A 106 -1.71 2.36 8.07
CA GLU A 106 -1.53 3.71 8.61
C GLU A 106 -1.56 3.77 10.14
N VAL A 107 -2.11 2.75 10.81
CA VAL A 107 -2.20 2.72 12.28
C VAL A 107 -1.34 1.62 12.87
N ILE A 108 -1.57 0.37 12.47
CA ILE A 108 -0.92 -0.76 13.13
C ILE A 108 0.57 -0.79 12.78
N GLN A 109 0.91 -0.77 11.49
CA GLN A 109 2.29 -0.83 11.04
C GLN A 109 3.08 0.44 11.40
N VAL A 110 2.42 1.59 11.51
CA VAL A 110 3.08 2.86 11.90
C VAL A 110 3.33 2.93 13.40
N TYR A 111 2.34 2.64 14.24
CA TYR A 111 2.41 2.92 15.68
C TYR A 111 2.67 1.69 16.55
N LEU A 112 2.39 0.49 16.04
CA LEU A 112 2.48 -0.80 16.75
C LEU A 112 3.14 -1.90 15.88
N PRO A 113 4.24 -1.62 15.13
CA PRO A 113 4.83 -2.60 14.22
C PRO A 113 5.26 -3.90 14.93
N GLU A 114 5.73 -3.79 16.18
CA GLU A 114 6.13 -4.92 17.02
C GLU A 114 4.96 -5.82 17.45
N LEU A 115 3.74 -5.28 17.45
CA LEU A 115 2.54 -6.05 17.76
C LEU A 115 1.83 -6.58 16.52
N TRP A 116 2.30 -6.26 15.30
CA TRP A 116 1.64 -6.67 14.07
C TRP A 116 1.79 -8.18 13.83
N GLY A 117 0.66 -8.89 13.81
CA GLY A 117 0.58 -10.35 13.65
C GLY A 117 0.24 -10.83 12.25
N GLY A 118 -0.08 -9.92 11.32
CA GLY A 118 -0.48 -10.24 9.95
C GLY A 118 -2.00 -10.39 9.78
N GLU A 119 -2.41 -10.57 8.53
CA GLU A 119 -3.77 -10.96 8.19
C GLU A 119 -3.98 -12.46 8.48
N VAL A 120 -5.10 -12.81 9.11
CA VAL A 120 -5.49 -14.18 9.47
C VAL A 120 -6.75 -14.61 8.72
N GLY A 121 -6.83 -15.89 8.36
CA GLY A 121 -7.99 -16.45 7.67
C GLY A 121 -8.09 -16.15 6.17
N ALA A 122 -7.28 -15.25 5.62
CA ALA A 122 -6.96 -15.34 4.21
C ALA A 122 -6.37 -16.73 4.00
N THR A 123 -6.96 -17.55 3.11
CA THR A 123 -6.35 -18.80 2.67
C THR A 123 -5.01 -18.49 2.01
N ARG A 124 -3.98 -18.29 2.83
CA ARG A 124 -2.62 -18.62 2.45
C ARG A 124 -2.56 -20.15 2.46
N PRO A 125 -2.01 -20.79 1.42
CA PRO A 125 -1.57 -22.17 1.53
C PRO A 125 -0.72 -22.27 2.80
N GLN A 126 -1.15 -23.10 3.75
CA GLN A 126 -0.31 -23.40 4.91
C GLN A 126 0.99 -23.99 4.37
N LEU A 127 2.06 -23.22 4.45
CA LEU A 127 3.41 -23.72 4.33
C LEU A 127 3.62 -24.71 5.48
N ARG A 128 3.30 -25.98 5.25
CA ARG A 128 4.12 -27.03 5.83
C ARG A 128 5.51 -26.81 5.25
N ILE A 129 6.46 -26.50 6.11
CA ILE A 129 7.88 -26.64 5.76
C ILE A 129 8.08 -28.12 5.49
N VAL A 130 7.86 -28.53 4.24
CA VAL A 130 8.42 -29.76 3.72
C VAL A 130 9.86 -29.39 3.40
N GLN A 131 10.77 -29.73 4.32
CA GLN A 131 12.17 -29.82 3.96
C GLN A 131 12.27 -30.75 2.76
N GLY A 132 12.84 -30.25 1.66
CA GLY A 132 13.25 -31.07 0.53
C GLY A 132 12.37 -30.95 -0.72
N GLY A 133 12.50 -29.84 -1.43
CA GLY A 133 12.07 -29.74 -2.82
C GLY A 133 12.52 -28.41 -3.41
N LYS A 134 13.40 -28.43 -4.41
CA LYS A 134 13.83 -27.21 -5.12
C LYS A 134 12.57 -26.46 -5.60
N PRO A 135 12.37 -25.18 -5.24
CA PRO A 135 11.21 -24.44 -5.68
C PRO A 135 11.25 -24.35 -7.21
N ASN A 136 10.15 -24.72 -7.85
CA ASN A 136 9.98 -24.49 -9.28
C ASN A 136 9.80 -22.98 -9.47
N LEU A 137 10.90 -22.30 -9.82
CA LEU A 137 11.06 -20.84 -9.93
C LEU A 137 10.35 -20.25 -11.16
N THR A 138 9.28 -20.88 -11.65
CA THR A 138 8.55 -20.39 -12.82
C THR A 138 7.60 -19.27 -12.41
N TYR A 139 7.78 -18.10 -13.01
CA TYR A 139 6.88 -16.95 -12.87
C TYR A 139 5.53 -17.23 -13.54
N PRO A 140 4.42 -16.67 -13.04
CA PRO A 140 3.17 -16.61 -13.79
C PRO A 140 3.37 -15.92 -15.15
N PRO A 141 2.70 -16.35 -16.23
CA PRO A 141 2.90 -15.79 -17.58
C PRO A 141 2.70 -14.28 -17.65
N GLN A 142 1.76 -13.71 -16.89
CA GLN A 142 1.53 -12.26 -16.89
C GLN A 142 2.71 -11.50 -16.26
N VAL A 143 3.31 -12.04 -15.19
CA VAL A 143 4.48 -11.42 -14.54
C VAL A 143 5.68 -11.47 -15.48
N LEU A 144 5.91 -12.58 -16.18
CA LEU A 144 6.96 -12.70 -17.19
C LEU A 144 6.80 -11.65 -18.30
N SER A 145 5.60 -11.57 -18.88
CA SER A 145 5.32 -10.64 -19.96
C SER A 145 5.56 -9.19 -19.56
N LEU A 146 5.24 -8.81 -18.32
CA LEU A 146 5.49 -7.46 -17.82
C LEU A 146 6.97 -7.20 -17.53
N ILE A 147 7.72 -8.19 -17.03
CA ILE A 147 9.18 -8.08 -16.87
C ILE A 147 9.85 -7.85 -18.22
N GLU A 148 9.48 -8.64 -19.24
CA GLU A 148 9.99 -8.51 -20.60
C GLU A 148 9.69 -7.13 -21.19
N LYS A 149 8.48 -6.59 -20.97
CA LYS A 149 8.11 -5.22 -21.40
C LYS A 149 8.93 -4.14 -20.70
N CYS A 150 9.20 -4.29 -19.40
CA CYS A 150 10.08 -3.38 -18.68
C CYS A 150 11.50 -3.42 -19.27
N HIS A 151 12.05 -4.61 -19.52
CA HIS A 151 13.38 -4.76 -20.12
C HIS A 151 13.45 -4.16 -21.53
N ALA A 152 12.44 -4.41 -22.36
CA ALA A 152 12.33 -3.82 -23.69
C ALA A 152 12.23 -2.28 -23.67
N SER A 153 11.73 -1.72 -22.56
CA SER A 153 11.64 -0.27 -22.33
C SER A 153 12.89 0.31 -21.66
N GLY A 154 13.98 -0.46 -21.55
CA GLY A 154 15.24 -0.02 -20.93
C GLY A 154 15.21 0.03 -19.40
N LEU A 155 14.24 -0.64 -18.76
CA LEU A 155 14.12 -0.70 -17.30
C LEU A 155 14.56 -2.11 -16.83
N PRO A 156 15.79 -2.27 -16.30
CA PRO A 156 16.33 -3.58 -15.91
C PRO A 156 15.76 -4.01 -14.56
N VAL A 157 14.45 -4.26 -14.53
CA VAL A 157 13.76 -4.72 -13.34
C VAL A 157 14.18 -6.14 -12.99
N VAL A 158 14.55 -6.36 -11.74
CA VAL A 158 14.82 -7.69 -11.19
C VAL A 158 13.65 -8.05 -10.28
N CYS A 159 12.94 -9.09 -10.66
CA CYS A 159 11.97 -9.73 -9.76
C CYS A 159 12.61 -10.98 -9.18
N GLY A 160 12.51 -11.15 -7.87
CA GLY A 160 12.88 -12.36 -7.15
C GLY A 160 11.64 -12.98 -6.55
N ARG A 161 11.23 -14.16 -7.05
CA ARG A 161 10.13 -14.92 -6.44
C ARG A 161 10.61 -15.52 -5.11
N LEU A 162 9.99 -15.10 -4.02
CA LEU A 162 10.29 -15.59 -2.68
C LEU A 162 9.60 -16.95 -2.46
N PRO A 163 10.14 -17.81 -1.56
CA PRO A 163 9.51 -19.09 -1.21
C PRO A 163 8.09 -18.96 -0.67
N CYS A 164 7.71 -17.77 -0.16
CA CYS A 164 6.36 -17.47 0.33
C CYS A 164 5.37 -17.05 -0.78
N GLY A 165 5.79 -17.05 -2.05
CA GLY A 165 4.96 -16.66 -3.20
C GLY A 165 4.90 -15.16 -3.48
N TYR A 166 5.56 -14.34 -2.66
CA TYR A 166 5.72 -12.89 -2.87
C TYR A 166 6.90 -12.62 -3.81
N TYR A 167 6.98 -11.38 -4.28
CA TYR A 167 7.96 -10.90 -5.23
C TYR A 167 8.76 -9.77 -4.61
N ARG A 168 10.07 -9.96 -4.43
CA ARG A 168 10.97 -8.83 -4.20
C ARG A 168 11.26 -8.19 -5.54
N VAL A 169 11.02 -6.90 -5.68
CA VAL A 169 11.22 -6.17 -6.93
C VAL A 169 12.32 -5.15 -6.71
N SER A 170 13.30 -5.11 -7.60
CA SER A 170 14.28 -4.04 -7.65
C SER A 170 14.44 -3.48 -9.06
N LEU A 171 14.83 -2.21 -9.15
CA LEU A 171 15.17 -1.54 -10.41
C LEU A 171 16.50 -0.83 -10.21
N ASP A 172 17.47 -1.04 -11.10
CA ASP A 172 18.81 -0.43 -11.02
C ASP A 172 19.51 -0.64 -9.66
N GLY A 173 19.22 -1.76 -9.00
CA GLY A 173 19.76 -2.10 -7.68
C GLY A 173 18.98 -1.52 -6.49
N GLU A 174 17.98 -0.67 -6.73
CA GLU A 174 17.10 -0.14 -5.68
C GLU A 174 15.97 -1.11 -5.36
N ASP A 175 15.80 -1.43 -4.07
CA ASP A 175 14.71 -2.29 -3.59
C ASP A 175 13.39 -1.51 -3.60
N LEU A 176 12.48 -1.90 -4.49
CA LEU A 176 11.12 -1.37 -4.57
C LEU A 176 10.18 -2.08 -3.59
N GLY A 177 10.68 -3.04 -2.82
CA GLY A 177 9.95 -3.72 -1.76
C GLY A 177 9.48 -5.12 -2.15
N VAL A 178 8.68 -5.70 -1.26
CA VAL A 178 8.15 -7.05 -1.36
C VAL A 178 6.65 -6.99 -1.60
N TRP A 179 6.20 -7.58 -2.70
CA TRP A 179 4.84 -7.44 -3.22
C TRP A 179 4.14 -8.79 -3.35
N SER A 180 2.82 -8.80 -3.18
CA SER A 180 2.00 -9.96 -3.57
C SER A 180 1.99 -10.13 -5.10
N GLU A 181 1.40 -11.20 -5.61
CA GLU A 181 1.28 -11.40 -7.07
C GLU A 181 0.52 -10.25 -7.76
N LEU A 182 -0.59 -9.80 -7.19
CA LEU A 182 -1.31 -8.62 -7.71
C LEU A 182 -0.50 -7.33 -7.55
N GLY A 183 0.21 -7.18 -6.43
CA GLY A 183 1.07 -6.02 -6.19
C GLY A 183 2.21 -5.93 -7.19
N VAL A 184 2.86 -7.04 -7.55
CA VAL A 184 3.95 -7.03 -8.53
C VAL A 184 3.45 -6.65 -9.92
N LEU A 185 2.23 -7.06 -10.29
CA LEU A 185 1.62 -6.62 -11.55
C LEU A 185 1.43 -5.09 -11.55
N SER A 186 0.91 -4.51 -10.46
CA SER A 186 0.74 -3.06 -10.34
C SER A 186 2.07 -2.30 -10.40
N VAL A 187 3.11 -2.79 -9.72
CA VAL A 187 4.45 -2.17 -9.75
C VAL A 187 5.05 -2.23 -11.15
N LEU A 188 5.02 -3.40 -11.81
CA LEU A 188 5.58 -3.57 -13.15
C LEU A 188 4.81 -2.78 -14.22
N THR A 189 3.48 -2.69 -14.10
CA THR A 189 2.68 -1.81 -14.96
C THR A 189 3.00 -0.34 -14.68
N GLY A 190 3.11 0.06 -13.41
CA GLY A 190 3.47 1.43 -13.02
C GLY A 190 4.84 1.87 -13.56
N LEU A 191 5.84 0.99 -13.58
CA LEU A 191 7.16 1.27 -14.15
C LEU A 191 7.12 1.58 -15.67
N GLN A 192 6.16 1.00 -16.39
CA GLN A 192 5.96 1.26 -17.82
C GLN A 192 5.34 2.64 -18.09
N HIS A 193 4.76 3.28 -17.08
CA HIS A 193 4.16 4.60 -17.20
C HIS A 193 5.09 5.69 -16.63
N GLU A 194 5.51 6.62 -17.48
CA GLU A 194 6.41 7.73 -17.10
C GLU A 194 5.89 8.55 -15.90
N PHE A 195 4.57 8.69 -15.77
CA PHE A 195 3.94 9.39 -14.66
C PHE A 195 4.13 8.70 -13.29
N TYR A 196 4.10 7.37 -13.25
CA TYR A 196 4.16 6.60 -12.00
C TYR A 196 5.59 6.20 -11.64
N ARG A 197 6.48 6.08 -12.64
CA ARG A 197 7.90 5.73 -12.47
C ARG A 197 8.64 6.53 -11.38
N PRO A 198 8.61 7.88 -11.35
CA PRO A 198 9.33 8.64 -10.31
C PRO A 198 8.72 8.49 -8.90
N ARG A 199 7.47 8.01 -8.78
CA ARG A 199 6.84 7.75 -7.47
C ARG A 199 7.21 6.39 -6.91
N LEU A 200 7.51 5.43 -7.80
CA LEU A 200 7.92 4.09 -7.43
C LEU A 200 9.43 4.03 -7.13
N VAL A 201 10.22 4.87 -7.80
CA VAL A 201 11.68 4.87 -7.72
C VAL A 201 12.14 6.25 -7.28
N PRO A 202 12.36 6.46 -5.97
CA PRO A 202 12.68 7.78 -5.41
C PRO A 202 13.90 8.45 -6.06
N SER A 203 14.88 7.69 -6.54
CA SER A 203 16.05 8.25 -7.23
C SER A 203 15.73 8.83 -8.61
N LEU A 204 14.74 8.30 -9.32
CA LEU A 204 14.29 8.84 -10.61
C LEU A 204 13.50 10.14 -10.44
N ALA A 205 12.95 10.41 -9.24
CA ALA A 205 12.39 11.73 -8.91
C ALA A 205 13.47 12.83 -8.80
N ALA A 206 14.69 12.47 -8.38
CA ALA A 206 15.81 13.40 -8.26
C ALA A 206 16.38 13.83 -9.63
N VAL A 207 16.32 12.95 -10.63
CA VAL A 207 16.82 13.23 -12.00
C VAL A 207 15.87 14.20 -12.74
N ALA A 208 14.55 14.07 -12.56
CA ALA A 208 13.57 14.98 -13.17
C ALA A 208 13.66 16.43 -12.64
N SER A 209 14.23 16.62 -11.45
CA SER A 209 14.39 17.94 -10.82
C SER A 209 15.68 18.66 -11.24
N SER A 210 16.63 17.96 -11.88
CA SER A 210 17.95 18.51 -12.23
C SER A 210 18.03 19.09 -13.65
N GLN A 211 16.98 18.99 -14.47
CA GLN A 211 16.97 19.51 -15.86
C GLN A 211 16.42 20.93 -16.03
N VAL A 212 16.26 21.72 -14.95
CA VAL A 212 15.76 23.12 -15.04
C VAL A 212 16.90 24.17 -14.97
N THR A 213 18.16 23.76 -14.96
CA THR A 213 19.30 24.70 -14.94
C THR A 213 20.27 24.49 -16.08
N GLU A 214 19.82 24.71 -17.33
CA GLU A 214 20.70 25.23 -18.40
C GLU A 214 19.92 25.50 -19.70
N VAL A 215 19.45 26.73 -19.92
CA VAL A 215 19.41 27.35 -21.26
C VAL A 215 19.56 28.87 -21.13
N GLN A 216 20.80 29.32 -21.31
CA GLN A 216 21.31 30.52 -21.99
C GLN A 216 20.37 31.73 -22.25
N GLN A 217 20.88 32.91 -21.91
CA GLN A 217 20.75 34.07 -22.80
C GLN A 217 22.03 34.94 -22.76
N GLU A 218 22.94 34.64 -23.67
CA GLU A 218 23.95 35.58 -24.14
C GLU A 218 23.68 35.81 -25.63
N THR A 219 23.18 36.98 -26.01
CA THR A 219 23.41 37.54 -27.34
C THR A 219 23.43 39.06 -27.27
N VAL A 220 24.63 39.56 -27.55
CA VAL A 220 25.07 40.95 -27.68
C VAL A 220 24.38 41.66 -28.85
N LEU A 221 24.04 42.95 -28.72
CA LEU A 221 24.21 43.91 -29.83
C LEU A 221 24.50 45.35 -29.36
N ARG A 222 25.40 45.98 -30.12
CA ARG A 222 26.18 47.22 -29.97
C ARG A 222 25.41 48.56 -29.96
N GLN A 223 25.88 49.49 -29.10
CA GLN A 223 26.27 50.95 -29.26
C GLN A 223 25.28 51.97 -29.91
N PRO A 224 25.46 53.32 -29.78
CA PRO A 224 26.67 54.08 -29.41
C PRO A 224 26.51 55.25 -28.39
N ALA A 225 27.66 55.86 -28.07
CA ALA A 225 27.84 57.04 -27.24
C ALA A 225 27.57 58.37 -27.97
N ALA A 226 27.06 59.37 -27.24
CA ALA A 226 27.12 60.84 -27.41
C ALA A 226 25.96 61.42 -26.57
N ALA A 227 25.97 62.59 -25.93
CA ALA A 227 26.95 63.64 -25.66
C ALA A 227 26.38 64.49 -24.50
N LEU A 228 27.27 65.24 -23.85
CA LEU A 228 27.11 66.50 -23.10
C LEU A 228 25.69 67.13 -23.04
N TYR A 229 25.24 67.51 -21.83
CA TYR A 229 25.00 68.90 -21.39
C TYR A 229 24.82 68.95 -19.87
#